data_AF-A0A2N2AFJ7-F1
#
_entry.id   AF-A0A2N2AFJ7-F1
#
_cell.length_a   1.000
_cell.length_b   1.000
_cell.length_c   1.000
_cell.angle_alpha   90.00
_cell.angle_beta   90.00
_cell.angle_gamma   90.00
#
_symmetry.space_group_name_H-M   'P 1'
#
loop_
_entity.id
_entity.type
_entity.pdbx_description
1 polymer ?
#
loop_
_entity_poly.entity_id
_entity_poly.type
_entity_poly.pdbx_seq_one_letter_code
_entity_poly.pdbx_strand_id
1 'polypeptide(L)'
;MWDNVALVALVLWPAVILIAALINMLFAMTFSWSELVIDYLIGVVIGVCFYFGTTGQVSGIEHFFLMLSTGLFGLLKWAGVDALADPQVLFLVAAGSVIGATLLTAALDYAALALGTTMSVGGGFLSAFIFLLKAPFAMVTTVVGLVIGLIGVIVGLVNGKGGFGFLGGVFYFEWGRGGPGDVHATTFGSVVNVFAGKMSSVMAHELYHSRQYIYLHDWLGVFYFTVAGLWGLISSAAAKNFSVYYFYAADRAREYGNPIETVAYRKWG
;
A
#
# COMPACT_ATOMS: atom_id res chain seq x y z
N MET A 1 29.57 4.26 -2.90
CA MET A 1 28.23 4.18 -3.54
C MET A 1 27.19 4.81 -2.64
N TRP A 2 27.15 4.39 -1.38
CA TRP A 2 26.20 4.84 -0.35
C TRP A 2 26.40 6.28 0.14
N ASP A 3 27.55 6.90 -0.13
CA ASP A 3 27.82 8.30 0.20
C ASP A 3 27.18 9.29 -0.79
N ASN A 4 26.64 8.81 -1.92
CA ASN A 4 26.01 9.63 -2.93
C ASN A 4 24.48 9.61 -2.79
N VAL A 5 23.94 10.63 -2.14
CA VAL A 5 22.49 10.81 -1.96
C VAL A 5 21.72 10.79 -3.28
N ALA A 6 22.26 11.39 -4.35
CA ALA A 6 21.58 11.43 -5.64
C ALA A 6 21.46 10.05 -6.27
N LEU A 7 22.48 9.19 -6.11
CA LEU A 7 22.42 7.82 -6.60
C LEU A 7 21.38 6.99 -5.83
N VAL A 8 21.38 7.09 -4.50
CA VAL A 8 20.44 6.34 -3.65
C VAL A 8 19.00 6.80 -3.87
N ALA A 9 18.78 8.13 -3.91
CA ALA A 9 17.46 8.74 -4.00
C ALA A 9 16.89 8.77 -5.42
N LEU A 10 17.67 9.09 -6.45
CA LEU A 10 17.12 9.31 -7.80
C LEU A 10 17.19 8.07 -8.69
N VAL A 11 17.98 7.05 -8.29
CA VAL A 11 18.22 5.86 -9.12
C VAL A 11 17.87 4.58 -8.37
N LEU A 12 18.53 4.26 -7.26
CA LEU A 12 18.44 2.93 -6.65
C LEU A 12 17.04 2.64 -6.11
N TRP A 13 16.53 3.45 -5.18
CA TRP A 13 15.19 3.23 -4.63
C TRP A 13 14.08 3.41 -5.66
N PRO A 14 14.08 4.46 -6.51
CA PRO A 14 13.10 4.54 -7.59
C PRO A 14 13.11 3.33 -8.53
N ALA A 15 14.28 2.76 -8.86
CA ALA A 15 14.34 1.54 -9.67
C ALA A 15 13.68 0.35 -8.96
N VAL A 16 13.93 0.15 -7.66
CA VAL A 16 13.30 -0.91 -6.86
C VAL A 16 11.77 -0.74 -6.87
N ILE A 17 11.31 0.48 -6.63
CA ILE A 17 9.88 0.79 -6.58
C ILE A 17 9.22 0.56 -7.94
N LEU A 18 9.83 1.06 -9.03
CA LEU A 18 9.29 0.88 -10.38
C LEU A 18 9.26 -0.60 -10.80
N ILE A 19 10.26 -1.40 -10.44
CA ILE A 19 10.25 -2.85 -10.71
C ILE A 19 9.08 -3.51 -9.99
N ALA A 20 8.88 -3.21 -8.69
CA ALA A 20 7.78 -3.76 -7.91
C ALA A 20 6.41 -3.32 -8.45
N ALA A 21 6.25 -2.04 -8.80
CA ALA A 21 5.04 -1.51 -9.42
C ALA A 21 4.72 -2.19 -10.75
N LEU A 22 5.71 -2.35 -11.63
CA LEU A 22 5.56 -3.05 -12.91
C LEU A 22 5.17 -4.52 -12.72
N ILE A 23 5.70 -5.21 -11.70
CA ILE A 23 5.25 -6.56 -11.33
C ILE A 23 3.77 -6.53 -10.93
N ASN A 24 3.36 -5.61 -10.05
CA ASN A 24 1.97 -5.53 -9.60
C ASN A 24 1.01 -5.24 -10.77
N MET A 25 1.38 -4.31 -11.66
CA MET A 25 0.65 -3.97 -12.89
C MET A 25 0.57 -5.14 -13.88
N LEU A 26 1.67 -5.89 -14.03
CA LEU A 26 1.71 -7.10 -14.86
C LEU A 26 0.71 -8.14 -14.35
N PHE A 27 0.66 -8.38 -13.04
CA PHE A 27 -0.34 -9.30 -12.47
C PHE A 27 -1.76 -8.75 -12.60
N ALA A 28 -1.97 -7.43 -12.55
CA ALA A 28 -3.27 -6.83 -12.86
C ALA A 28 -3.61 -6.85 -14.36
N MET A 29 -2.65 -7.19 -15.24
CA MET A 29 -2.74 -7.10 -16.70
C MET A 29 -3.20 -5.72 -17.17
N THR A 30 -2.78 -4.67 -16.46
CA THR A 30 -3.25 -3.29 -16.63
C THR A 30 -2.10 -2.34 -16.35
N PHE A 31 -1.94 -1.31 -17.17
CA PHE A 31 -0.86 -0.33 -17.07
C PHE A 31 -1.40 1.07 -16.75
N SER A 32 -0.64 1.84 -15.97
CA SER A 32 -0.87 3.27 -15.71
C SER A 32 0.47 3.99 -15.69
N TRP A 33 0.67 4.96 -16.59
CA TRP A 33 1.90 5.76 -16.57
C TRP A 33 1.87 6.78 -15.44
N SER A 34 0.67 7.28 -15.10
CA SER A 34 0.50 8.26 -14.03
C SER A 34 0.83 7.66 -12.65
N GLU A 35 0.48 6.39 -12.43
CA GLU A 35 0.84 5.65 -11.23
C GLU A 35 2.36 5.50 -11.13
N LEU A 36 3.05 5.11 -12.22
CA LEU A 36 4.51 5.00 -12.23
C LEU A 36 5.23 6.33 -11.91
N VAL A 37 4.65 7.47 -12.29
CA VAL A 37 5.19 8.78 -11.91
C VAL A 37 5.11 9.00 -10.40
N ILE A 38 3.96 8.68 -9.79
CA ILE A 38 3.80 8.78 -8.34
C ILE A 38 4.72 7.77 -7.61
N ASP A 39 4.81 6.54 -8.12
CA ASP A 39 5.71 5.51 -7.61
C ASP A 39 7.17 5.97 -7.64
N TYR A 40 7.61 6.58 -8.74
CA TYR A 40 8.94 7.16 -8.84
C TYR A 40 9.19 8.23 -7.77
N LEU A 41 8.24 9.17 -7.59
CA LEU A 41 8.37 10.25 -6.61
C LEU A 41 8.43 9.70 -5.17
N ILE A 42 7.63 8.69 -4.85
CA ILE A 42 7.71 7.99 -3.56
C ILE A 42 9.07 7.29 -3.40
N GLY A 43 9.55 6.63 -4.45
CA GLY A 43 10.89 6.04 -4.47
C GLY A 43 12.01 7.05 -4.19
N VAL A 44 11.87 8.29 -4.67
CA VAL A 44 12.80 9.39 -4.35
C VAL A 44 12.77 9.73 -2.87
N VAL A 45 11.58 9.89 -2.29
CA VAL A 45 11.43 10.17 -0.85
C VAL A 45 12.02 9.04 -0.01
N ILE A 46 11.70 7.79 -0.34
CA ILE A 46 12.26 6.60 0.33
C ILE A 46 13.78 6.64 0.29
N GLY A 47 14.40 6.93 -0.86
CA GLY A 47 15.85 6.96 -0.97
C GLY A 47 16.52 8.12 -0.24
N VAL A 48 15.87 9.29 -0.17
CA VAL A 48 16.33 10.41 0.68
C VAL A 48 16.31 10.00 2.15
N CYS A 49 15.19 9.46 2.63
CA CYS A 49 15.06 9.00 4.02
C CYS A 49 16.02 7.86 4.34
N PHE A 50 16.24 6.95 3.39
CA PHE A 50 17.21 5.87 3.53
C PHE A 50 18.63 6.41 3.72
N TYR A 51 19.06 7.35 2.87
CA TYR A 51 20.39 7.95 2.96
C TYR A 51 20.60 8.59 4.34
N PHE A 52 19.74 9.53 4.72
CA PHE A 52 19.89 10.23 6.01
C PHE A 52 19.70 9.33 7.23
N GLY A 53 18.85 8.31 7.14
CA GLY A 53 18.65 7.31 8.20
C GLY A 53 19.80 6.31 8.37
N THR A 54 20.77 6.30 7.44
CA THR A 54 21.87 5.33 7.43
C THR A 54 23.26 5.97 7.51
N THR A 55 23.38 7.29 7.33
CA THR A 55 24.65 8.02 7.38
C THR A 55 24.81 8.86 8.65
N GLY A 56 25.95 8.74 9.34
CA GLY A 56 26.36 9.67 10.42
C GLY A 56 25.71 9.42 11.78
N GLN A 57 25.68 10.46 12.63
CA GLN A 57 24.91 10.44 13.88
C GLN A 57 23.44 10.69 13.56
N VAL A 58 22.68 9.60 13.50
CA VAL A 58 21.26 9.60 13.16
C VAL A 58 20.44 9.93 14.41
N SER A 59 19.55 10.92 14.34
CA SER A 59 18.63 11.21 15.45
C SER A 59 17.39 10.30 15.38
N GLY A 60 16.55 10.36 16.41
CA GLY A 60 15.29 9.61 16.42
C GLY A 60 14.36 9.92 15.24
N ILE A 61 14.45 11.14 14.68
CA ILE A 61 13.60 11.55 13.55
C ILE A 61 14.03 10.85 12.26
N GLU A 62 15.32 10.82 11.94
CA GLU A 62 15.81 10.14 10.74
C GLU A 62 15.59 8.63 10.85
N HIS A 63 15.70 8.04 12.04
CA HIS A 63 15.33 6.64 12.28
C HIS A 63 13.85 6.37 12.05
N PHE A 64 12.97 7.27 12.50
CA PHE A 64 11.54 7.17 12.25
C PHE A 64 11.22 7.25 10.75
N PHE A 65 11.83 8.16 10.01
CA PHE A 65 11.66 8.25 8.55
C PHE A 65 12.27 7.08 7.80
N LEU A 66 13.37 6.50 8.30
CA LEU A 66 13.92 5.26 7.76
C LEU A 66 12.91 4.11 7.92
N MET A 67 12.31 3.97 9.10
CA MET A 67 11.26 2.99 9.36
C MET A 67 10.04 3.22 8.45
N LEU A 68 9.57 4.46 8.28
CA LEU A 68 8.46 4.75 7.33
C LEU A 68 8.80 4.35 5.89
N SER A 69 10.07 4.39 5.52
CA SER A 69 10.55 4.17 4.15
C SER A 69 10.95 2.73 3.85
N THR A 70 11.22 1.92 4.88
CA THR A 70 11.72 0.54 4.74
C THR A 70 11.03 -0.47 5.66
N GLY A 71 10.01 -0.01 6.38
CA GLY A 71 9.23 -0.82 7.31
C GLY A 71 10.07 -1.43 8.43
N LEU A 72 9.85 -2.72 8.66
CA LEU A 72 10.50 -3.52 9.69
C LEU A 72 12.02 -3.49 9.57
N PHE A 73 12.59 -3.44 8.37
CA PHE A 73 14.04 -3.45 8.18
C PHE A 73 14.70 -2.18 8.76
N GLY A 74 14.07 -1.02 8.54
CA GLY A 74 14.50 0.24 9.16
C GLY A 74 14.36 0.23 10.68
N LEU A 75 13.28 -0.37 11.19
CA LEU A 75 13.08 -0.56 12.63
C LEU A 75 14.14 -1.47 13.24
N LEU A 76 14.48 -2.60 12.59
CA LEU A 76 15.50 -3.52 13.07
C LEU A 76 16.89 -2.89 13.06
N LYS A 77 17.22 -2.06 12.06
CA LYS A 77 18.44 -1.25 12.09
C LYS A 77 18.43 -0.28 13.26
N TRP A 78 17.33 0.43 13.49
CA TRP A 78 17.21 1.34 14.63
C TRP A 78 17.35 0.60 15.97
N ALA A 79 16.78 -0.60 16.08
CA ALA A 79 16.91 -1.46 17.25
C ALA A 79 18.33 -2.04 17.45
N GLY A 80 19.28 -1.78 16.54
CA GLY A 80 20.67 -2.21 16.66
C GLY A 80 20.92 -3.66 16.25
N VAL A 81 20.11 -4.22 15.34
CA VAL A 81 20.38 -5.56 14.80
C VAL A 81 21.63 -5.53 13.91
N ASP A 82 22.71 -6.16 14.38
CA ASP A 82 24.03 -6.14 13.74
C ASP A 82 24.02 -6.56 12.26
N ALA A 83 23.19 -7.55 11.91
CA ALA A 83 23.06 -8.04 10.53
C ALA A 83 22.56 -6.96 9.54
N LEU A 84 21.94 -5.89 10.03
CA LEU A 84 21.43 -4.77 9.23
C LEU A 84 22.17 -3.44 9.53
N ALA A 85 23.32 -3.52 10.22
CA ALA A 85 24.12 -2.34 10.54
C ALA A 85 24.69 -1.68 9.28
N ASP A 86 25.19 -2.47 8.33
CA ASP A 86 25.72 -2.00 7.05
C ASP A 86 24.58 -1.49 6.15
N PRO A 87 24.60 -0.20 5.72
CA PRO A 87 23.62 0.35 4.79
C PRO A 87 23.47 -0.46 3.49
N GLN A 88 24.55 -1.06 3.00
CA GLN A 88 24.49 -1.88 1.79
C GLN A 88 23.66 -3.14 2.00
N VAL A 89 23.91 -3.84 3.10
CA VAL A 89 23.18 -5.06 3.45
C VAL A 89 21.73 -4.73 3.71
N LEU A 90 21.45 -3.65 4.45
CA LEU A 90 20.09 -3.19 4.68
C LEU A 90 19.36 -2.92 3.36
N PHE A 91 19.98 -2.20 2.43
CA PHE A 91 19.37 -1.92 1.13
C PHE A 91 19.05 -3.21 0.37
N LEU A 92 20.02 -4.12 0.25
CA LEU A 92 19.84 -5.36 -0.53
C LEU A 92 18.73 -6.23 0.06
N VAL A 93 18.69 -6.37 1.39
CA VAL A 93 17.66 -7.15 2.07
C VAL A 93 16.29 -6.49 1.91
N ALA A 94 16.18 -5.18 2.13
CA ALA A 94 14.92 -4.46 1.99
C ALA A 94 14.42 -4.47 0.54
N ALA A 95 15.26 -4.12 -0.43
CA ALA A 95 14.92 -4.10 -1.85
C ALA A 95 14.54 -5.49 -2.39
N GLY A 96 15.34 -6.52 -2.05
CA GLY A 96 15.06 -7.90 -2.42
C GLY A 96 13.73 -8.38 -1.82
N SER A 97 13.46 -8.00 -0.58
CA SER A 97 12.22 -8.35 0.12
C SER A 97 11.01 -7.61 -0.46
N VAL A 98 11.13 -6.33 -0.83
CA VAL A 98 10.07 -5.56 -1.52
C VAL A 98 9.68 -6.23 -2.84
N ILE A 99 10.66 -6.52 -3.69
CA ILE A 99 10.41 -7.14 -5.01
C ILE A 99 9.84 -8.55 -4.83
N GLY A 100 10.48 -9.37 -3.98
CA GLY A 100 10.08 -10.75 -3.73
C GLY A 100 8.69 -10.85 -3.10
N ALA A 101 8.38 -10.02 -2.10
CA ALA A 101 7.07 -9.97 -1.49
C ALA A 101 5.99 -9.48 -2.47
N THR A 102 6.29 -8.47 -3.29
CA THR A 102 5.33 -8.00 -4.31
C THR A 102 5.00 -9.12 -5.31
N LEU A 103 6.02 -9.81 -5.83
CA LEU A 103 5.84 -10.94 -6.73
C LEU A 103 5.03 -12.08 -6.10
N LEU A 104 5.42 -12.50 -4.89
CA LEU A 104 4.82 -13.65 -4.22
C LEU A 104 3.38 -13.35 -3.78
N THR A 105 3.13 -12.17 -3.20
CA THR A 105 1.77 -11.78 -2.79
C THR A 105 0.85 -11.57 -3.98
N ALA A 106 1.34 -11.03 -5.10
CA ALA A 106 0.53 -10.91 -6.32
C ALA A 106 0.04 -12.27 -6.81
N ALA A 107 0.88 -13.30 -6.76
CA ALA A 107 0.48 -14.67 -7.11
C ALA A 107 -0.47 -15.30 -6.07
N LEU A 108 -0.20 -15.12 -4.77
CA LEU A 108 -1.00 -15.71 -3.70
C LEU A 108 -2.36 -15.03 -3.52
N ASP A 109 -2.49 -13.75 -3.87
CA ASP A 109 -3.76 -13.03 -3.81
C ASP A 109 -4.78 -13.64 -4.78
N TYR A 110 -4.36 -14.19 -5.93
CA TYR A 110 -5.25 -14.96 -6.81
C TYR A 110 -5.80 -16.22 -6.13
N ALA A 111 -4.98 -16.92 -5.33
CA ALA A 111 -5.44 -18.06 -4.56
C ALA A 111 -6.39 -17.63 -3.43
N ALA A 112 -6.12 -16.49 -2.76
CA ALA A 112 -7.03 -15.93 -1.76
C ALA A 112 -8.37 -15.49 -2.37
N LEU A 113 -8.36 -14.90 -3.57
CA LEU A 113 -9.55 -14.55 -4.33
C LEU A 113 -10.38 -15.78 -4.69
N ALA A 114 -9.74 -16.89 -5.08
CA ALA A 114 -10.42 -18.14 -5.41
C ALA A 114 -11.11 -18.81 -4.20
N LEU A 115 -10.57 -18.65 -2.99
CA LEU A 115 -11.22 -19.12 -1.76
C LEU A 115 -12.43 -18.27 -1.36
N GLY A 116 -12.51 -17.03 -1.88
CA GLY A 116 -13.55 -16.07 -1.54
C GLY A 116 -13.56 -15.73 -0.04
N THR A 117 -14.66 -15.16 0.44
CA THR A 117 -14.83 -14.82 1.86
C THR A 117 -15.21 -16.01 2.75
N THR A 118 -15.13 -17.24 2.23
CA THR A 118 -15.42 -18.44 3.01
C THR A 118 -14.21 -18.80 3.87
N MET A 119 -14.34 -18.64 5.18
CA MET A 119 -13.25 -18.96 6.11
C MET A 119 -13.12 -20.48 6.26
N SER A 120 -12.15 -21.05 5.56
CA SER A 120 -11.63 -22.40 5.83
C SER A 120 -10.33 -22.31 6.63
N VAL A 121 -9.96 -23.39 7.33
CA VAL A 121 -8.67 -23.47 8.05
C VAL A 121 -7.50 -23.20 7.08
N GLY A 122 -7.54 -23.77 5.87
CA GLY A 122 -6.54 -23.53 4.83
C GLY A 122 -6.48 -22.08 4.37
N GLY A 123 -7.64 -21.42 4.21
CA GLY A 123 -7.70 -19.99 3.89
C GLY A 123 -7.14 -19.10 5.00
N GLY A 124 -7.33 -19.49 6.27
CA GLY A 124 -6.72 -18.83 7.42
C GLY A 124 -5.19 -18.91 7.38
N PHE A 125 -4.62 -20.09 7.16
CA PHE A 125 -3.16 -20.28 7.04
C PHE A 125 -2.58 -19.50 5.86
N LEU A 126 -3.22 -19.57 4.69
CA LEU A 126 -2.80 -18.79 3.52
C LEU A 126 -2.80 -17.29 3.81
N SER A 127 -3.86 -16.79 4.46
CA SER A 127 -3.96 -15.38 4.82
C SER A 127 -2.87 -14.96 5.82
N ALA A 128 -2.57 -15.79 6.81
CA ALA A 128 -1.49 -15.52 7.76
C ALA A 128 -0.13 -15.43 7.06
N PHE A 129 0.14 -16.33 6.10
CA PHE A 129 1.36 -16.30 5.31
C PHE A 129 1.46 -15.04 4.44
N ILE A 130 0.38 -14.66 3.73
CA ILE A 130 0.34 -13.44 2.93
C ILE A 130 0.53 -12.19 3.82
N PHE A 131 -0.05 -12.18 5.02
CA PHE A 131 0.11 -11.07 5.96
C PHE A 131 1.57 -10.86 6.37
N LEU A 132 2.32 -11.95 6.63
CA LEU A 132 3.75 -11.85 6.92
C LEU A 132 4.57 -11.29 5.76
N LEU A 133 4.05 -11.37 4.53
CA LEU A 133 4.67 -10.76 3.34
C LEU A 133 4.23 -9.30 3.10
N LYS A 134 3.19 -8.80 3.78
CA LYS A 134 2.65 -7.43 3.61
C LYS A 134 2.94 -6.53 4.79
N ALA A 135 2.60 -7.01 6.00
CA ALA A 135 2.66 -6.24 7.24
C ALA A 135 4.03 -5.61 7.57
N PRO A 136 5.18 -6.25 7.26
CA PRO A 136 6.47 -5.66 7.56
C PRO A 136 6.75 -4.32 6.86
N PHE A 137 6.07 -3.99 5.75
CA PHE A 137 6.44 -2.84 4.91
C PHE A 137 5.68 -1.56 5.25
N ALA A 138 4.49 -1.66 5.86
CA ALA A 138 3.58 -0.53 6.06
C ALA A 138 3.00 -0.52 7.48
N MET A 139 3.88 -0.47 8.48
CA MET A 139 3.51 -0.68 9.88
C MET A 139 2.66 0.47 10.42
N VAL A 140 3.01 1.72 10.12
CA VAL A 140 2.30 2.90 10.68
C VAL A 140 0.89 2.99 10.11
N THR A 141 0.76 2.85 8.80
CA THR A 141 -0.53 2.87 8.11
C THR A 141 -1.38 1.66 8.47
N THR A 142 -0.79 0.48 8.66
CA THR A 142 -1.50 -0.69 9.22
C THR A 142 -2.09 -0.36 10.60
N VAL A 143 -1.32 0.25 11.51
CA VAL A 143 -1.82 0.66 12.84
C VAL A 143 -2.94 1.68 12.72
N VAL A 144 -2.79 2.71 11.87
CA VAL A 144 -3.86 3.69 11.60
C VAL A 144 -5.13 3.00 11.09
N GLY A 145 -4.99 2.06 10.16
CA GLY A 145 -6.08 1.27 9.62
C GLY A 145 -6.81 0.45 10.68
N LEU A 146 -6.07 -0.20 11.59
CA LEU A 146 -6.64 -0.94 12.73
C LEU A 146 -7.42 -0.01 13.66
N VAL A 147 -6.88 1.16 14.00
CA VAL A 147 -7.56 2.15 14.86
C VAL A 147 -8.87 2.60 14.23
N ILE A 148 -8.85 2.96 12.94
CA ILE A 148 -10.05 3.35 12.19
C ILE A 148 -11.06 2.20 12.18
N GLY A 149 -10.62 0.97 11.87
CA GLY A 149 -11.49 -0.20 11.79
C GLY A 149 -12.13 -0.60 13.10
N LEU A 150 -11.40 -0.49 14.21
CA LEU A 150 -11.94 -0.74 15.55
C LEU A 150 -13.03 0.26 15.92
N ILE A 151 -12.83 1.56 15.63
CA ILE A 151 -13.87 2.58 15.81
C ILE A 151 -15.09 2.23 14.95
N GLY A 152 -14.85 1.83 13.71
CA GLY A 152 -15.87 1.42 12.75
C GLY A 152 -16.73 0.26 13.18
N VAL A 153 -16.10 -0.81 13.68
CA VAL A 153 -16.80 -1.99 14.18
C VAL A 153 -17.57 -1.69 15.45
N ILE A 154 -17.06 -0.87 16.36
CA ILE A 154 -17.85 -0.42 17.53
C ILE A 154 -19.14 0.27 17.06
N VAL A 155 -19.05 1.18 16.10
CA VAL A 155 -20.22 1.88 15.53
C VAL A 155 -21.14 0.93 14.74
N GLY A 156 -20.58 0.01 13.97
CA GLY A 156 -21.32 -0.94 13.13
C GLY A 156 -22.03 -2.04 13.92
N LEU A 157 -21.41 -2.54 14.98
CA LEU A 157 -21.99 -3.55 15.89
C LEU A 157 -23.16 -2.97 16.69
N VAL A 158 -23.06 -1.71 17.13
CA VAL A 158 -24.18 -0.99 17.77
C VAL A 158 -25.41 -0.91 16.86
N ASN A 159 -25.21 -0.93 15.54
CA ASN A 159 -26.27 -0.87 14.53
C ASN A 159 -26.60 -2.23 13.89
N GLY A 160 -26.01 -3.33 14.35
CA GLY A 160 -26.24 -4.69 13.84
C GLY A 160 -25.80 -4.94 12.39
N LYS A 161 -24.94 -4.08 11.83
CA LYS A 161 -24.50 -4.13 10.42
C LYS A 161 -22.98 -4.20 10.24
N GLY A 162 -22.22 -4.25 11.33
CA GLY A 162 -20.77 -4.34 11.30
C GLY A 162 -20.25 -5.76 11.01
N GLY A 163 -19.08 -5.85 10.39
CA GLY A 163 -18.38 -7.11 10.11
C GLY A 163 -16.87 -6.96 10.31
N PHE A 164 -16.21 -8.06 10.64
CA PHE A 164 -14.74 -8.12 10.73
C PHE A 164 -14.28 -9.49 10.24
N GLY A 165 -13.13 -9.52 9.58
CA GLY A 165 -12.46 -10.76 9.25
C GLY A 165 -11.03 -10.57 8.76
N PHE A 166 -10.44 -11.66 8.30
CA PHE A 166 -9.07 -11.72 7.85
C PHE A 166 -8.94 -12.61 6.62
N LEU A 167 -8.48 -12.05 5.51
CA LEU A 167 -8.40 -12.73 4.22
C LEU A 167 -7.38 -12.06 3.30
N GLY A 168 -6.66 -12.83 2.48
CA GLY A 168 -5.67 -12.27 1.54
C GLY A 168 -4.53 -11.51 2.24
N GLY A 169 -4.28 -11.88 3.50
CA GLY A 169 -3.31 -11.22 4.35
C GLY A 169 -3.68 -9.80 4.78
N VAL A 170 -4.96 -9.44 4.71
CA VAL A 170 -5.47 -8.16 5.25
C VAL A 170 -6.57 -8.39 6.27
N PHE A 171 -6.55 -7.58 7.33
CA PHE A 171 -7.72 -7.43 8.21
C PHE A 171 -8.75 -6.57 7.49
N TYR A 172 -10.02 -6.95 7.50
CA TYR A 172 -11.06 -6.10 6.95
C TYR A 172 -12.13 -5.79 7.98
N PHE A 173 -12.64 -4.56 7.93
CA PHE A 173 -13.67 -4.04 8.82
C PHE A 173 -14.81 -3.47 7.97
N GLU A 174 -16.00 -4.05 8.08
CA GLU A 174 -17.21 -3.60 7.40
C GLU A 174 -18.04 -2.77 8.38
N TRP A 175 -18.37 -1.53 7.99
CA TRP A 175 -19.07 -0.58 8.87
C TRP A 175 -20.60 -0.66 8.71
N GLY A 176 -21.07 -1.28 7.62
CA GLY A 176 -22.50 -1.48 7.38
C GLY A 176 -23.28 -0.24 6.93
N ARG A 177 -22.60 0.78 6.39
CA ARG A 177 -23.27 1.94 5.75
C ARG A 177 -23.53 1.64 4.26
N GLY A 178 -24.47 2.35 3.65
CA GLY A 178 -24.75 2.26 2.20
C GLY A 178 -25.85 1.27 1.79
N GLY A 179 -26.44 1.52 0.62
CA GLY A 179 -27.41 0.65 -0.05
C GLY A 179 -26.76 -0.22 -1.14
N PRO A 180 -27.52 -1.09 -1.83
CA PRO A 180 -27.00 -1.86 -2.95
C PRO A 180 -26.41 -0.94 -4.03
N GLY A 181 -25.12 -1.10 -4.35
CA GLY A 181 -24.41 -0.30 -5.36
C GLY A 181 -23.55 0.85 -4.81
N ASP A 182 -23.61 1.12 -3.50
CA ASP A 182 -22.77 2.11 -2.83
C ASP A 182 -21.61 1.41 -2.10
N VAL A 183 -20.43 1.40 -2.72
CA VAL A 183 -19.27 0.66 -2.26
C VAL A 183 -18.11 1.61 -2.05
N HIS A 184 -17.67 1.74 -0.80
CA HIS A 184 -16.58 2.61 -0.38
C HIS A 184 -15.66 1.85 0.55
N ALA A 185 -14.44 1.62 0.09
CA ALA A 185 -13.40 0.99 0.86
C ALA A 185 -12.09 1.78 0.73
N THR A 186 -11.23 1.62 1.73
CA THR A 186 -9.87 2.19 1.70
C THR A 186 -8.92 1.24 2.40
N THR A 187 -7.84 0.89 1.71
CA THR A 187 -6.74 0.14 2.29
C THR A 187 -5.77 1.07 3.01
N PHE A 188 -5.33 0.66 4.20
CA PHE A 188 -4.28 1.26 5.00
C PHE A 188 -3.31 0.15 5.43
N GLY A 189 -2.19 0.02 4.74
CA GLY A 189 -1.24 -1.07 4.97
C GLY A 189 -1.91 -2.43 4.75
N SER A 190 -1.87 -3.29 5.77
CA SER A 190 -2.53 -4.60 5.78
C SER A 190 -3.97 -4.58 6.33
N VAL A 191 -4.65 -3.44 6.26
CA VAL A 191 -6.03 -3.27 6.74
C VAL A 191 -6.92 -2.65 5.68
N VAL A 192 -8.12 -3.19 5.51
CA VAL A 192 -9.15 -2.66 4.62
C VAL A 192 -10.33 -2.17 5.45
N ASN A 193 -10.67 -0.89 5.32
CA ASN A 193 -11.85 -0.32 5.93
C ASN A 193 -12.95 -0.18 4.87
N VAL A 194 -13.97 -1.02 4.95
CA VAL A 194 -15.15 -1.00 4.06
C VAL A 194 -16.23 -0.16 4.75
N PHE A 195 -16.22 1.14 4.46
CA PHE A 195 -17.18 2.10 5.00
C PHE A 195 -18.59 1.85 4.48
N ALA A 196 -18.71 1.46 3.20
CA ALA A 196 -19.97 1.07 2.59
C ALA A 196 -19.81 -0.17 1.70
N GLY A 197 -20.82 -1.04 1.70
CA GLY A 197 -20.80 -2.31 0.95
C GLY A 197 -20.18 -3.48 1.74
N LYS A 198 -19.61 -4.45 1.02
CA LYS A 198 -18.99 -5.66 1.59
C LYS A 198 -17.60 -5.90 1.01
N MET A 199 -16.71 -6.46 1.81
CA MET A 199 -15.35 -6.83 1.39
C MET A 199 -15.35 -7.74 0.17
N SER A 200 -16.32 -8.66 0.07
CA SER A 200 -16.45 -9.56 -1.09
C SER A 200 -16.60 -8.83 -2.44
N SER A 201 -17.11 -7.59 -2.45
CA SER A 201 -17.28 -6.79 -3.65
C SER A 201 -16.04 -6.00 -4.06
N VAL A 202 -15.13 -5.72 -3.12
CA VAL A 202 -13.92 -4.90 -3.34
C VAL A 202 -12.62 -5.67 -3.17
N MET A 203 -12.68 -6.94 -2.81
CA MET A 203 -11.51 -7.69 -2.36
C MET A 203 -10.33 -7.62 -3.34
N ALA A 204 -10.58 -7.78 -4.64
CA ALA A 204 -9.50 -7.73 -5.64
C ALA A 204 -8.88 -6.32 -5.75
N HIS A 205 -9.72 -5.28 -5.70
CA HIS A 205 -9.32 -3.88 -5.69
C HIS A 205 -8.45 -3.56 -4.47
N GLU A 206 -8.90 -3.93 -3.27
CA GLU A 206 -8.20 -3.63 -2.03
C GLU A 206 -6.92 -4.47 -1.85
N LEU A 207 -6.91 -5.71 -2.35
CA LEU A 207 -5.69 -6.51 -2.36
C LEU A 207 -4.62 -5.88 -3.27
N TYR A 208 -5.00 -5.19 -4.36
CA TYR A 208 -4.06 -4.41 -5.16
C TYR A 208 -3.39 -3.30 -4.36
N HIS A 209 -4.17 -2.50 -3.64
CA HIS A 209 -3.63 -1.44 -2.78
C HIS A 209 -2.78 -2.00 -1.63
N SER A 210 -3.17 -3.14 -1.05
CA SER A 210 -2.36 -3.79 -0.02
C SER A 210 -0.97 -4.22 -0.52
N ARG A 211 -0.85 -4.52 -1.82
CA ARG A 211 0.45 -4.78 -2.46
C ARG A 211 1.21 -3.49 -2.79
N GLN A 212 0.51 -2.41 -3.15
CA GLN A 212 1.15 -1.10 -3.27
C GLN A 212 1.84 -0.69 -1.96
N TYR A 213 1.24 -0.98 -0.81
CA TYR A 213 1.84 -0.76 0.51
C TYR A 213 3.13 -1.57 0.77
N ILE A 214 3.41 -2.65 0.00
CA ILE A 214 4.69 -3.38 0.11
C ILE A 214 5.84 -2.51 -0.40
N TYR A 215 5.67 -1.88 -1.56
CA TYR A 215 6.75 -1.14 -2.21
C TYR A 215 6.71 0.36 -1.92
N LEU A 216 5.53 0.94 -1.76
CA LEU A 216 5.38 2.35 -1.39
C LEU A 216 5.42 2.57 0.12
N HIS A 217 5.42 1.49 0.92
CA HIS A 217 5.48 1.55 2.38
C HIS A 217 4.41 2.50 2.95
N ASP A 218 4.68 3.12 4.11
CA ASP A 218 3.76 4.07 4.72
C ASP A 218 3.60 5.38 3.92
N TRP A 219 4.51 5.67 2.98
CA TRP A 219 4.43 6.84 2.10
C TRP A 219 3.24 6.81 1.16
N LEU A 220 2.72 5.63 0.83
CA LEU A 220 1.47 5.51 0.08
C LEU A 220 0.35 6.30 0.74
N GLY A 221 0.14 6.14 2.04
CA GLY A 221 -0.90 6.87 2.77
C GLY A 221 -0.68 8.39 2.68
N VAL A 222 0.57 8.84 2.84
CA VAL A 222 0.91 10.27 2.76
C VAL A 222 0.64 10.83 1.36
N PHE A 223 1.14 10.17 0.31
CA PHE A 223 1.02 10.62 -1.08
C PHE A 223 -0.41 10.50 -1.60
N TYR A 224 -1.14 9.47 -1.19
CA TYR A 224 -2.54 9.26 -1.56
C TYR A 224 -3.40 10.46 -1.21
N PHE A 225 -3.34 10.90 0.06
CA PHE A 225 -4.13 12.03 0.56
C PHE A 225 -3.50 13.41 0.29
N THR A 226 -2.41 13.48 -0.48
CA THR A 226 -1.75 14.75 -0.82
C THR A 226 -1.52 14.87 -2.32
N VAL A 227 -0.36 14.42 -2.80
CA VAL A 227 0.11 14.61 -4.19
C VAL A 227 -0.83 13.94 -5.18
N ALA A 228 -1.21 12.68 -4.92
CA ALA A 228 -2.04 11.90 -5.84
C ALA A 228 -3.50 12.39 -5.85
N GLY A 229 -4.05 12.76 -4.69
CA GLY A 229 -5.38 13.36 -4.61
C GLY A 229 -5.46 14.72 -5.30
N LEU A 230 -4.46 15.59 -5.10
CA LEU A 230 -4.38 16.87 -5.81
C LEU A 230 -4.21 16.67 -7.32
N TRP A 231 -3.40 15.71 -7.74
CA TRP A 231 -3.30 15.32 -9.15
C TRP A 231 -4.65 14.92 -9.72
N GLY A 232 -5.45 14.16 -8.98
CA GLY A 232 -6.79 13.74 -9.42
C GLY A 232 -7.76 14.90 -9.63
N LEU A 233 -7.75 15.90 -8.74
CA LEU A 233 -8.53 17.12 -8.93
C LEU A 233 -8.09 17.92 -10.16
N ILE A 234 -6.78 18.11 -10.33
CA ILE A 234 -6.22 18.91 -11.43
C ILE A 234 -6.47 18.21 -12.78
N SER A 235 -6.22 16.90 -12.85
CA SER A 235 -6.39 16.12 -14.08
C SER A 235 -7.86 16.01 -14.50
N SER A 236 -8.79 15.86 -13.54
CA SER A 236 -10.24 15.86 -13.84
C SER A 236 -10.73 17.25 -14.32
N ALA A 237 -10.22 18.34 -13.76
CA ALA A 237 -10.48 19.69 -14.25
C ALA A 237 -9.95 19.88 -15.69
N ALA A 238 -8.73 19.44 -15.97
CA ALA A 238 -8.14 19.48 -17.30
C ALA A 238 -8.95 18.65 -18.32
N ALA A 239 -9.55 17.54 -17.88
CA ALA A 239 -10.46 16.71 -18.67
C ALA A 239 -11.87 17.30 -18.83
N LYS A 240 -12.14 18.51 -18.28
CA LYS A 240 -13.45 19.17 -18.25
C LYS A 240 -14.54 18.35 -17.54
N ASN A 241 -14.15 17.52 -16.58
CA ASN A 241 -15.04 16.68 -15.77
C ASN A 241 -14.71 16.82 -14.28
N PHE A 242 -14.52 18.06 -13.82
CA PHE A 242 -14.10 18.33 -12.45
C PHE A 242 -15.08 17.74 -11.43
N SER A 243 -14.56 16.92 -10.53
CA SER A 243 -15.30 16.39 -9.39
C SER A 243 -14.34 16.10 -8.24
N VAL A 244 -14.76 16.42 -7.01
CA VAL A 244 -13.99 16.11 -5.79
C VAL A 244 -13.83 14.60 -5.59
N TYR A 245 -14.72 13.80 -6.19
CA TYR A 245 -14.62 12.35 -6.24
C TYR A 245 -13.26 11.87 -6.75
N TYR A 246 -12.72 12.54 -7.78
CA TYR A 246 -11.44 12.16 -8.39
C TYR A 246 -10.21 12.43 -7.50
N PHE A 247 -10.37 13.06 -6.33
CA PHE A 247 -9.33 13.08 -5.31
C PHE A 247 -9.07 11.68 -4.73
N TYR A 248 -10.10 10.84 -4.63
CA TYR A 248 -10.04 9.50 -4.02
C TYR A 248 -10.32 8.38 -5.03
N ALA A 249 -10.43 8.70 -6.31
CA ALA A 249 -10.83 7.75 -7.34
C ALA A 249 -10.20 8.09 -8.69
N ALA A 250 -10.20 7.12 -9.60
CA ALA A 250 -9.75 7.28 -10.97
C ALA A 250 -10.86 7.00 -11.98
N ASP A 251 -10.70 7.55 -13.18
CA ASP A 251 -11.55 7.17 -14.30
C ASP A 251 -11.22 5.73 -14.76
N ARG A 252 -12.26 4.96 -15.08
CA ARG A 252 -12.11 3.54 -15.44
C ARG A 252 -11.55 3.31 -16.84
N ALA A 253 -11.60 4.32 -17.71
CA ALA A 253 -11.23 4.18 -19.13
C ALA A 253 -10.11 5.13 -19.56
N ARG A 254 -9.89 6.21 -18.81
CA ARG A 254 -8.96 7.29 -19.18
C ARG A 254 -7.91 7.52 -18.09
N GLU A 255 -6.86 8.25 -18.43
CA GLU A 255 -5.75 8.54 -17.51
C GLU A 255 -5.94 9.87 -16.78
N TYR A 256 -7.02 9.97 -15.99
CA TYR A 256 -7.22 11.09 -15.07
C TYR A 256 -7.94 10.63 -13.80
N GLY A 257 -7.82 11.44 -12.76
CA GLY A 257 -8.15 11.06 -11.38
C GLY A 257 -6.91 10.67 -10.59
N ASN A 258 -7.10 10.13 -9.39
CA ASN A 258 -6.01 9.76 -8.50
C ASN A 258 -5.14 8.67 -9.15
N PRO A 259 -3.85 8.92 -9.44
CA PRO A 259 -3.02 7.96 -10.16
C PRO A 259 -2.91 6.59 -9.49
N ILE A 260 -2.89 6.55 -8.16
CA ILE A 260 -2.77 5.31 -7.36
C ILE A 260 -3.99 4.39 -7.55
N GLU A 261 -5.14 4.98 -7.88
CA GLU A 261 -6.41 4.28 -8.09
C GLU A 261 -6.57 3.76 -9.53
N THR A 262 -5.74 4.24 -10.47
CA THR A 262 -6.00 4.06 -11.91
C THR A 262 -6.01 2.59 -12.34
N VAL A 263 -5.00 1.81 -11.95
CA VAL A 263 -4.94 0.38 -12.31
C VAL A 263 -6.05 -0.41 -11.64
N ALA A 264 -6.30 -0.16 -10.35
CA ALA A 264 -7.33 -0.85 -9.59
C ALA A 264 -8.73 -0.61 -10.19
N TYR A 265 -9.07 0.63 -10.50
CA TYR A 265 -10.35 1.00 -11.13
C TYR A 265 -10.51 0.46 -12.55
N ARG A 266 -9.45 0.42 -13.36
CA ARG A 266 -9.52 -0.16 -14.71
C ARG A 266 -9.82 -1.64 -14.69
N LYS A 267 -9.28 -2.35 -13.71
CA LYS A 267 -9.39 -3.80 -13.64
C LYS A 267 -10.63 -4.27 -12.89
N TRP A 268 -10.98 -3.58 -11.79
CA TRP A 268 -12.00 -4.01 -10.83
C TRP A 268 -12.99 -2.90 -10.43
N GLY A 269 -12.88 -1.69 -10.98
CA GLY A 269 -13.74 -0.56 -10.68
C GLY A 269 -15.16 -0.73 -11.19
#